data_AF-A0AA46SH14-F1
#
_entry.id   AF-A0AA46SH14-F1
#
_cell.length_a   1.000
_cell.length_b   1.000
_cell.length_c   1.000
_cell.angle_alpha   90.00
_cell.angle_beta   90.00
_cell.angle_gamma   90.00
#
_symmetry.space_group_name_H-M   'P 1'
#
loop_
_entity.id
_entity.type
_entity.pdbx_description
1 polymer ?
#
loop_
_entity_poly.entity_id
_entity_poly.type
_entity_poly.pdbx_seq_one_letter_code
_entity_poly.pdbx_strand_id
1 'polypeptide(L)'
;MTMRSFDFKKTYEEIKINGEVYKIDFSDAKLKEYRKSFNEFYAESQKMQSVNASELVKDDEFKQFDQATDLTKKAIDNLLGDGSFDKLYEQSGRSLFNMMDLVEFLAELVGEKTNKVRNERAHKYTKHKKQRHNGNKR
;
A
#
# COMPACT_ATOMS: atom_id res chain seq x y z
N MET A 1 -17.80 -11.26 41.13
CA MET A 1 -17.75 -10.22 40.07
C MET A 1 -17.19 -10.85 38.81
N THR A 2 -17.86 -10.72 37.67
CA THR A 2 -17.32 -11.16 36.37
C THR A 2 -16.64 -9.99 35.68
N MET A 3 -15.31 -10.06 35.53
CA MET A 3 -14.53 -9.06 34.79
C MET A 3 -14.55 -9.40 33.29
N ARG A 4 -14.78 -8.40 32.44
CA ARG A 4 -14.73 -8.55 30.97
C ARG A 4 -13.47 -7.86 30.45
N SER A 5 -12.70 -8.55 29.62
CA SER A 5 -11.51 -8.01 28.93
C SER A 5 -11.75 -7.86 27.43
N PHE A 6 -11.03 -6.93 26.81
CA PHE A 6 -10.99 -6.74 25.36
C PHE A 6 -9.60 -6.28 24.95
N ASP A 7 -8.99 -7.00 24.01
CA ASP A 7 -7.64 -6.72 23.52
C ASP A 7 -7.67 -6.13 22.11
N PHE A 8 -6.88 -5.08 21.88
CA PHE A 8 -6.73 -4.47 20.57
C PHE A 8 -5.84 -5.34 19.66
N LYS A 9 -6.17 -5.37 18.37
CA LYS A 9 -5.32 -5.99 17.35
C LYS A 9 -4.09 -5.10 17.10
N LYS A 10 -2.96 -5.72 16.73
CA LYS A 10 -1.78 -5.00 16.22
C LYS A 10 -2.15 -4.20 14.97
N THR A 11 -1.60 -3.00 14.86
CA THR A 11 -1.77 -2.11 13.70
C THR A 11 -0.58 -2.18 12.75
N TYR A 12 0.19 -3.26 12.75
CA TYR A 12 1.33 -3.41 11.84
C TYR A 12 1.43 -4.84 11.32
N GLU A 13 2.15 -5.00 10.21
CA GLU A 13 2.51 -6.29 9.64
C GLU A 13 3.99 -6.31 9.30
N GLU A 14 4.60 -7.47 9.42
CA GLU A 14 5.99 -7.70 9.04
C GLU A 14 6.02 -8.44 7.71
N ILE A 15 6.77 -7.91 6.75
CA ILE A 15 6.96 -8.52 5.44
C ILE A 15 8.45 -8.75 5.21
N LYS A 16 8.78 -9.80 4.45
CA LYS A 16 10.16 -10.08 4.05
C LYS A 16 10.37 -9.71 2.58
N ILE A 17 11.28 -8.79 2.31
CA ILE A 17 11.69 -8.39 0.97
C ILE A 17 13.18 -8.68 0.84
N ASN A 18 13.55 -9.53 -0.11
CA ASN A 18 14.94 -9.93 -0.38
C ASN A 18 15.76 -10.31 0.88
N GLY A 19 15.13 -11.05 1.81
CA GLY A 19 15.76 -11.51 3.05
C GLY A 19 15.63 -10.56 4.24
N GLU A 20 15.25 -9.30 4.01
CA GLU A 20 15.10 -8.29 5.05
C GLU A 20 13.66 -8.15 5.52
N VAL A 21 13.48 -7.91 6.83
CA VAL A 21 12.16 -7.77 7.43
C VAL A 21 11.83 -6.29 7.59
N TYR A 22 10.71 -5.88 7.00
CA TYR A 22 10.14 -4.55 7.09
C TYR A 22 8.83 -4.57 7.85
N LYS A 23 8.55 -3.48 8.57
CA LYS A 23 7.33 -3.32 9.35
C LYS A 23 6.45 -2.24 8.73
N ILE A 24 5.30 -2.64 8.20
CA ILE A 24 4.31 -1.74 7.61
C ILE A 24 3.29 -1.36 8.68
N ASP A 25 3.05 -0.05 8.85
CA ASP A 25 2.04 0.47 9.78
C ASP A 25 0.69 0.67 9.10
N PHE A 26 -0.33 0.01 9.64
CA PHE A 26 -1.73 0.05 9.21
C PHE A 26 -2.58 0.97 10.09
N SER A 27 -1.97 1.90 10.82
CA SER A 27 -2.70 2.98 11.48
C SER A 27 -3.49 3.82 10.47
N ASP A 28 -4.62 4.40 10.89
CA ASP A 28 -5.46 5.21 10.01
C ASP A 28 -4.71 6.43 9.43
N ALA A 29 -3.72 6.95 10.15
CA ALA A 29 -2.85 8.02 9.68
C ALA A 29 -2.00 7.54 8.49
N LYS A 30 -1.32 6.41 8.65
CA LYS A 30 -0.45 5.84 7.60
C LYS A 30 -1.23 5.37 6.38
N LEU A 31 -2.41 4.77 6.56
CA LEU A 31 -3.26 4.38 5.44
C LEU A 31 -3.67 5.56 4.54
N LYS A 32 -3.89 6.75 5.12
CA LYS A 32 -4.17 7.97 4.34
C LYS A 32 -2.95 8.42 3.54
N GLU A 33 -1.76 8.37 4.16
CA GLU A 33 -0.50 8.69 3.51
C GLU A 33 -0.21 7.73 2.34
N TYR A 34 -0.38 6.42 2.56
CA TYR A 34 -0.16 5.39 1.54
C TYR A 34 -1.07 5.58 0.34
N ARG A 35 -2.37 5.82 0.58
CA ARG A 35 -3.33 6.08 -0.49
C ARG A 35 -2.94 7.29 -1.34
N LYS A 36 -2.43 8.36 -0.70
CA LYS A 36 -1.94 9.54 -1.41
C LYS A 36 -0.71 9.19 -2.26
N SER A 37 0.29 8.53 -1.68
CA SER A 37 1.50 8.10 -2.39
C SER A 37 1.20 7.20 -3.58
N PHE A 38 0.33 6.20 -3.44
CA PHE A 38 -0.03 5.30 -4.54
C PHE A 38 -0.81 6.03 -5.64
N ASN A 39 -1.72 6.94 -5.30
CA ASN A 39 -2.42 7.72 -6.31
C ASN A 39 -1.46 8.60 -7.12
N GLU A 40 -0.49 9.23 -6.47
CA GLU A 40 0.57 10.01 -7.14
C GLU A 40 1.41 9.11 -8.07
N PHE A 41 1.82 7.94 -7.58
CA PHE A 41 2.58 6.95 -8.37
C PHE A 41 1.80 6.44 -9.59
N TYR A 42 0.55 6.03 -9.44
CA TYR A 42 -0.26 5.51 -10.55
C TYR A 42 -0.59 6.59 -11.59
N ALA A 43 -0.86 7.83 -11.15
CA ALA A 43 -1.11 8.94 -12.06
C ALA A 43 0.11 9.21 -12.95
N GLU A 44 1.32 9.13 -12.41
CA GLU A 44 2.54 9.36 -13.19
C GLU A 44 2.93 8.15 -14.04
N SER A 45 2.77 6.93 -13.52
CA SER A 45 3.03 5.70 -14.27
C SER A 45 2.15 5.60 -15.53
N GLN A 46 0.88 6.02 -15.43
CA GLN A 46 -0.02 6.10 -16.59
C GLN A 46 0.43 7.14 -17.62
N LYS A 47 0.97 8.29 -17.18
CA LYS A 47 1.51 9.28 -18.11
C LYS A 47 2.68 8.69 -18.89
N MET A 48 3.60 7.99 -18.23
CA MET A 48 4.74 7.35 -18.91
C MET A 48 4.31 6.27 -19.89
N GLN A 49 3.32 5.45 -19.55
CA GLN A 49 2.77 4.45 -20.47
C GLN A 49 2.05 5.08 -21.67
N SER A 50 1.48 6.28 -21.50
CA SER A 50 0.76 7.00 -22.55
C SER A 50 1.66 7.77 -23.52
N VAL A 51 2.95 7.93 -23.20
CA VAL A 51 3.89 8.63 -24.08
C VAL A 51 4.39 7.66 -25.15
N ASN A 52 4.10 7.96 -26.42
CA ASN A 52 4.69 7.22 -27.53
C ASN A 52 6.21 7.41 -27.50
N ALA A 53 6.96 6.31 -27.41
CA ALA A 53 8.43 6.31 -27.45
C ALA A 53 9.01 6.99 -28.71
N SER A 54 8.20 7.22 -29.75
CA SER A 54 8.58 7.92 -30.98
C SER A 54 8.50 9.45 -30.91
N GLU A 55 7.87 10.05 -29.89
CA GLU A 55 7.59 11.49 -29.82
C GLU A 55 8.43 12.25 -28.76
N LEU A 56 9.19 11.54 -27.93
CA LEU A 56 10.04 12.17 -26.92
C LEU A 56 11.36 12.66 -27.55
N VAL A 57 11.61 13.96 -27.38
CA VAL A 57 12.98 14.50 -27.47
C VAL A 57 13.75 13.92 -26.27
N LYS A 58 14.98 13.44 -26.49
CA LYS A 58 15.82 12.77 -25.47
C LYS A 58 15.83 13.46 -24.09
N ASP A 59 15.75 14.79 -24.03
CA ASP A 59 15.76 15.57 -22.80
C ASP A 59 14.50 15.42 -21.93
N ASP A 60 13.35 15.10 -22.51
CA ASP A 60 12.10 14.88 -21.76
C ASP A 60 12.00 13.45 -21.23
N GLU A 61 12.67 12.48 -21.88
CA GLU A 61 12.75 11.09 -21.44
C GLU A 61 13.50 10.96 -20.11
N PHE A 62 14.63 11.66 -19.95
CA PHE A 62 15.38 11.68 -18.69
C PHE A 62 14.59 12.32 -17.53
N LYS A 63 13.87 13.42 -17.79
CA LYS A 63 13.03 14.06 -16.77
C LYS A 63 11.90 13.17 -16.30
N GLN A 64 11.25 12.46 -17.22
CA GLN A 64 10.23 11.49 -16.86
C GLN A 64 10.84 10.36 -16.03
N PHE A 65 11.97 9.81 -16.44
CA PHE A 65 12.64 8.76 -15.68
C PHE A 65 12.99 9.19 -14.24
N ASP A 66 13.53 10.40 -14.07
CA ASP A 66 13.84 10.97 -12.75
C ASP A 66 12.56 11.14 -11.90
N GLN A 67 11.47 11.62 -12.50
CA GLN A 67 10.18 11.75 -11.82
C GLN A 67 9.60 10.40 -11.37
N ALA A 68 9.68 9.35 -12.19
CA ALA A 68 9.28 8.00 -11.78
C ALA A 68 10.15 7.50 -10.63
N THR A 69 11.45 7.74 -10.72
CA THR A 69 12.39 7.34 -9.66
C THR A 69 12.03 7.99 -8.34
N ASP A 70 11.80 9.30 -8.32
CA ASP A 70 11.43 10.04 -7.12
C ASP A 70 10.08 9.59 -6.52
N LEU A 71 9.07 9.35 -7.37
CA LEU A 71 7.77 8.87 -6.90
C LEU A 71 7.85 7.44 -6.35
N THR A 72 8.60 6.58 -7.03
CA THR A 72 8.82 5.19 -6.59
C THR A 72 9.57 5.18 -5.25
N LYS A 73 10.61 6.00 -5.13
CA LYS A 73 11.34 6.23 -3.87
C LYS A 73 10.42 6.67 -2.75
N LYS A 74 9.64 7.72 -2.99
CA LYS A 74 8.70 8.26 -2.02
C LYS A 74 7.65 7.23 -1.58
N ALA A 75 7.15 6.41 -2.51
CA ALA A 75 6.17 5.36 -2.18
C ALA A 75 6.78 4.29 -1.28
N ILE A 76 7.97 3.80 -1.61
CA ILE A 76 8.67 2.76 -0.85
C ILE A 76 9.10 3.28 0.52
N ASP A 77 9.74 4.45 0.59
CA ASP A 77 10.21 5.00 1.86
C ASP A 77 9.04 5.32 2.80
N ASN A 78 7.90 5.77 2.26
CA ASN A 78 6.72 6.01 3.09
C ASN A 78 6.18 4.71 3.74
N LEU A 79 6.21 3.60 3.02
CA LEU A 79 5.69 2.32 3.53
C LEU A 79 6.68 1.55 4.39
N LEU A 80 7.95 1.52 3.98
CA LEU A 80 8.97 0.65 4.56
C LEU A 80 9.92 1.40 5.51
N GLY A 81 9.88 2.73 5.50
CA GLY A 81 10.74 3.61 6.28
C GLY A 81 11.81 4.28 5.41
N ASP A 82 12.28 5.46 5.85
CA ASP A 82 13.24 6.28 5.12
C ASP A 82 14.51 5.51 4.76
N GLY A 83 14.97 5.64 3.51
CA GLY A 83 16.16 4.98 2.98
C GLY A 83 15.97 3.53 2.55
N SER A 84 14.75 3.00 2.64
CA SER A 84 14.42 1.64 2.17
C SER A 84 14.56 1.53 0.66
N PHE A 85 14.18 2.57 -0.08
CA PHE A 85 14.33 2.60 -1.53
C PHE A 85 15.78 2.42 -1.95
N ASP A 86 16.70 3.25 -1.44
CA ASP A 86 18.09 3.23 -1.88
C ASP A 86 18.72 1.85 -1.63
N LYS A 87 18.40 1.24 -0.48
CA LYS A 87 18.87 -0.10 -0.13
C LYS A 87 18.34 -1.18 -1.07
N LEU A 88 17.03 -1.19 -1.30
CA LEU A 88 16.38 -2.18 -2.16
C LEU A 88 16.73 -1.96 -3.64
N TYR A 89 16.97 -0.73 -4.05
CA TYR A 89 17.40 -0.37 -5.39
C TYR A 89 18.80 -0.91 -5.69
N GLU A 90 19.74 -0.82 -4.76
CA GLU A 90 21.05 -1.46 -4.91
C GLU A 90 20.92 -2.99 -4.97
N GLN A 91 20.07 -3.57 -4.12
CA GLN A 91 19.82 -5.02 -4.13
C GLN A 91 19.15 -5.52 -5.41
N SER A 92 18.33 -4.69 -6.07
CA SER A 92 17.64 -5.02 -7.32
C SER A 92 18.53 -4.87 -8.55
N GLY A 93 19.81 -4.53 -8.38
CA GLY A 93 20.74 -4.23 -9.47
C GLY A 93 20.49 -2.87 -10.12
N ARG A 94 19.96 -1.91 -9.35
CA ARG A 94 19.57 -0.56 -9.81
C ARG A 94 18.51 -0.59 -10.92
N SER A 95 17.54 -1.49 -10.78
CA SER A 95 16.42 -1.61 -11.72
C SER A 95 15.21 -0.85 -11.18
N LEU A 96 14.84 0.25 -11.83
CA LEU A 96 13.64 1.02 -11.47
C LEU A 96 12.37 0.19 -11.67
N PHE A 97 12.32 -0.64 -12.71
CA PHE A 97 11.19 -1.54 -12.97
C PHE A 97 10.94 -2.51 -11.81
N ASN A 98 12.00 -3.12 -11.24
CA ASN A 98 11.86 -3.96 -10.05
C ASN A 98 11.30 -3.19 -8.84
N MET A 99 11.63 -1.89 -8.74
CA MET A 99 11.10 -1.03 -7.67
C MET A 99 9.64 -0.66 -7.92
N MET A 100 9.23 -0.45 -9.17
CA MET A 100 7.84 -0.20 -9.54
C MET A 100 6.97 -1.44 -9.25
N ASP A 101 7.44 -2.64 -9.61
CA ASP A 101 6.78 -3.91 -9.27
C ASP A 101 6.62 -4.07 -7.75
N LEU A 102 7.63 -3.65 -6.99
CA LEU A 102 7.54 -3.64 -5.53
C LEU A 102 6.46 -2.66 -5.03
N VAL A 103 6.35 -1.46 -5.60
CA VAL A 103 5.29 -0.52 -5.25
C VAL A 103 3.91 -1.12 -5.51
N GLU A 104 3.72 -1.81 -6.64
CA GLU A 104 2.47 -2.49 -6.96
C GLU A 104 2.14 -3.59 -5.95
N PHE A 105 3.10 -4.46 -5.64
CA PHE A 105 2.95 -5.50 -4.61
C PHE A 105 2.53 -4.91 -3.26
N LEU A 106 3.17 -3.81 -2.84
CA LEU A 106 2.84 -3.15 -1.59
C LEU A 106 1.46 -2.49 -1.61
N ALA A 107 1.05 -1.93 -2.74
CA ALA A 107 -0.28 -1.34 -2.92
C ALA A 107 -1.38 -2.40 -2.82
N GLU A 108 -1.18 -3.56 -3.44
CA GLU A 108 -2.09 -4.71 -3.33
C GLU A 108 -2.22 -5.17 -1.88
N LEU A 109 -1.09 -5.35 -1.18
CA LEU A 109 -1.07 -5.77 0.22
C LEU A 109 -1.85 -4.80 1.13
N VAL A 110 -1.70 -3.49 0.92
CA VAL A 110 -2.48 -2.47 1.64
C VAL A 110 -3.97 -2.55 1.28
N GLY A 111 -4.30 -2.74 0.00
CA GLY A 111 -5.66 -2.91 -0.49
C GLY A 111 -6.38 -4.12 0.10
N GLU A 112 -5.73 -5.27 0.13
CA GLU A 112 -6.28 -6.50 0.72
C GLU A 112 -6.59 -6.33 2.20
N LYS A 113 -5.67 -5.73 2.96
CA LYS A 113 -5.85 -5.53 4.40
C LYS A 113 -7.03 -4.62 4.71
N THR A 114 -7.13 -3.50 4.00
CA THR A 114 -8.21 -2.52 4.20
C THR A 114 -9.57 -3.08 3.79
N ASN A 115 -9.64 -3.82 2.68
CA ASN A 115 -10.86 -4.49 2.22
C ASN A 115 -11.31 -5.60 3.17
N LYS A 116 -10.39 -6.42 3.67
CA LYS A 116 -10.68 -7.50 4.62
C LYS A 116 -11.32 -6.95 5.91
N VAL A 117 -10.76 -5.89 6.48
CA VAL A 117 -11.31 -5.26 7.69
C VAL A 117 -12.72 -4.72 7.45
N ARG A 118 -12.96 -4.08 6.29
CA ARG A 118 -14.28 -3.56 5.91
C ARG A 118 -15.31 -4.68 5.77
N ASN A 119 -14.95 -5.77 5.09
CA ASN A 119 -15.84 -6.91 4.85
C ASN A 119 -16.17 -7.66 6.16
N GLU A 120 -15.17 -7.92 7.01
CA GLU A 120 -15.38 -8.54 8.33
C GLU A 120 -16.34 -7.72 9.20
N ARG A 121 -16.21 -6.38 9.19
CA ARG A 121 -17.13 -5.49 9.91
C ARG A 121 -18.55 -5.58 9.33
N ALA A 122 -18.70 -5.44 8.01
CA ALA A 122 -20.01 -5.48 7.34
C ALA A 122 -20.77 -6.81 7.61
N HIS A 123 -20.08 -7.95 7.60
CA HIS A 123 -20.67 -9.25 7.92
C HIS A 123 -21.12 -9.36 9.38
N LYS A 124 -20.37 -8.81 10.34
CA LYS A 124 -20.77 -8.80 11.75
C LYS A 124 -22.02 -7.95 12.00
N TYR A 125 -22.10 -6.76 11.42
CA TYR A 125 -23.26 -5.87 11.58
C TYR A 125 -24.54 -6.45 10.96
N THR A 126 -24.44 -7.05 9.77
CA THR A 126 -25.61 -7.65 9.09
C THR A 126 -26.11 -8.92 9.79
N LYS A 127 -25.20 -9.74 10.34
CA LYS A 127 -25.56 -10.92 11.14
C LYS A 127 -26.28 -10.53 12.45
N HIS A 128 -25.83 -9.49 13.14
CA HIS A 128 -26.51 -8.98 14.33
C HIS A 128 -27.88 -8.36 14.05
N LYS A 129 -28.07 -7.70 12.89
CA LYS A 129 -29.38 -7.16 12.49
C LYS A 129 -30.42 -8.26 12.23
N LYS A 130 -30.01 -9.39 11.60
CA LYS A 130 -30.89 -10.56 11.39
C LYS A 130 -31.29 -11.25 12.70
N GLN A 131 -30.38 -11.37 13.67
CA GLN A 131 -30.68 -11.98 14.97
C GLN A 131 -31.63 -11.13 15.83
N ARG A 132 -31.49 -9.79 15.82
CA ARG A 132 -32.41 -8.90 16.55
C ARG A 132 -33.82 -8.89 15.97
N HIS A 133 -33.97 -9.12 14.66
CA HIS A 133 -35.29 -9.14 14.03
C HIS A 133 -36.05 -10.46 14.26
N ASN A 134 -35.34 -11.60 14.34
CA ASN A 134 -35.95 -12.90 14.63
C ASN A 134 -36.21 -13.16 16.14
N GLY A 135 -35.57 -12.41 17.03
CA GLY A 135 -35.81 -12.51 18.48
C GLY A 135 -37.06 -11.78 18.99
N ASN A 136 -37.68 -10.91 18.17
CA ASN A 136 -38.84 -10.10 18.53
C ASN A 136 -40.18 -10.67 18.01
N LYS A 137 -40.20 -11.95 17.61
CA LYS A 137 -41.38 -12.69 17.14
C LYS A 137 -41.76 -13.86 18.07
N ARG A 138 -41.53 -13.72 19.37
CA ARG A 138 -42.02 -14.66 20.38
C ARG A 138 -42.72 -13.91 21.49
#